data_AF-A0A954CRW6-F1
#
_entry.id   AF-A0A954CRW6-F1
#
_cell.length_a   1.000
_cell.length_b   1.000
_cell.length_c   1.000
_cell.angle_alpha   90.00
_cell.angle_beta   90.00
_cell.angle_gamma   90.00
#
_symmetry.space_group_name_H-M   'P 1'
#
loop_
_entity.id
_entity.type
_entity.pdbx_description
1 polymer ?
#
loop_
_entity_poly.entity_id
_entity_poly.type
_entity_poly.pdbx_seq_one_letter_code
_entity_poly.pdbx_strand_id
1 'polypeptide(L)'
;MKSHDWKVMELGAKYLRCLEPEKLGEALSPIVANSDDSLELLAGVWISRGAPLDESARARVGRLVTSKQDMLAAAAARWFAGANDVTDAELQAVWQAGEFQPLDSSFFTAALELVQRPDVGDRLVESARKSFEAAFAPGVARHALAAAVLIGRATPADLAVALNLLTGARSTPKLAAQMAEMFRDCTELPEEAMKKFHSRLYDSDATVRSVYLEALRMCDPTLRLKIAADAIASQSKEDADVSLPKHAAFARIALKGILSGAGDPNALDEIIKTVEGDDIDQAKAGGRAFVDAFEGDALFSTLEELNNRADITHGAVAALEGYLEICRRAVRAGDRVLFRKSYGIAFNMQILNQNWQLRQELMNMQGTIAAGDS
;
A
#
# COMPACT_ATOMS: atom_id res chain seq x y z
N MET A 1 -22.27 7.28 -28.61
CA MET A 1 -22.57 8.70 -28.31
C MET A 1 -21.60 9.59 -29.07
N LYS A 2 -22.07 10.73 -29.58
CA LYS A 2 -21.20 11.71 -30.27
C LYS A 2 -20.50 12.57 -29.20
N SER A 3 -19.34 13.15 -29.50
CA SER A 3 -18.57 13.93 -28.50
C SER A 3 -19.30 15.17 -27.96
N HIS A 4 -20.37 15.61 -28.63
CA HIS A 4 -21.23 16.69 -28.19
C HIS A 4 -22.10 16.29 -26.98
N ASP A 5 -22.56 15.04 -26.92
CA ASP A 5 -23.42 14.54 -25.84
C ASP A 5 -22.65 14.50 -24.50
N TRP A 6 -21.35 14.21 -24.56
CA TRP A 6 -20.49 14.15 -23.38
C TRP A 6 -20.24 15.52 -22.76
N LYS A 7 -20.05 16.56 -23.58
CA LYS A 7 -19.87 17.94 -23.10
C LYS A 7 -21.12 18.47 -22.41
N VAL A 8 -22.30 18.09 -22.90
CA VAL A 8 -23.58 18.47 -22.28
C VAL A 8 -23.74 17.77 -20.93
N MET A 9 -23.45 16.47 -20.85
CA MET A 9 -23.45 15.73 -19.58
C MET A 9 -22.44 16.30 -18.58
N GLU A 10 -21.24 16.64 -19.02
CA GLU A 10 -20.21 17.25 -18.17
C GLU A 10 -20.66 18.61 -17.61
N LEU A 11 -21.25 19.46 -18.45
CA LEU A 11 -21.78 20.76 -18.03
C LEU A 11 -22.95 20.59 -17.04
N GLY A 12 -23.86 19.65 -17.30
CA GLY A 12 -24.95 19.30 -16.40
C GLY A 12 -24.44 18.80 -15.04
N ALA A 13 -23.44 17.91 -15.04
CA ALA A 13 -22.81 17.41 -13.82
C ALA A 13 -22.10 18.53 -13.03
N LYS A 14 -21.41 19.44 -13.72
CA LYS A 14 -20.79 20.62 -13.10
C LYS A 14 -21.84 21.53 -12.46
N TYR A 15 -22.95 21.79 -13.15
CA TYR A 15 -24.04 22.60 -12.61
C TYR A 15 -24.69 21.95 -11.38
N LEU A 16 -25.01 20.65 -11.46
CA LEU A 16 -25.61 19.92 -10.35
C LEU A 16 -24.72 19.91 -9.11
N ARG A 17 -23.39 19.83 -9.28
CA ARG A 17 -22.43 19.92 -8.17
C ARG A 17 -22.36 21.29 -7.50
N CYS A 18 -22.91 22.33 -8.11
CA CYS A 18 -23.05 23.64 -7.48
C CYS A 18 -24.30 23.76 -6.60
N LEU A 19 -25.20 22.77 -6.63
CA LEU A 19 -26.37 22.75 -5.75
C LEU A 19 -25.98 22.37 -4.32
N GLU A 20 -26.74 22.89 -3.36
CA GLU A 20 -26.69 22.40 -1.98
C GLU A 20 -27.09 20.91 -1.93
N PRO A 21 -26.52 20.11 -1.02
CA PRO A 21 -26.76 18.65 -0.96
C PRO A 21 -28.24 18.27 -0.99
N GLU A 22 -29.09 19.00 -0.28
CA GLU A 22 -30.53 18.75 -0.20
C GLU A 22 -31.20 18.92 -1.57
N LYS A 23 -30.94 20.05 -2.24
CA LYS A 23 -31.47 20.33 -3.58
C LYS A 23 -30.93 19.36 -4.63
N LEU A 24 -29.68 18.94 -4.47
CA LEU A 24 -29.08 17.93 -5.32
C LEU A 24 -29.77 16.57 -5.16
N GLY A 25 -30.05 16.18 -3.91
CA GLY A 25 -30.80 14.98 -3.57
C GLY A 25 -32.21 14.99 -4.14
N GLU A 26 -32.94 16.10 -3.97
CA GLU A 26 -34.28 16.30 -4.54
C GLU A 26 -34.28 16.18 -6.07
N ALA A 27 -33.30 16.78 -6.75
CA ALA A 27 -33.21 16.74 -8.20
C ALA A 27 -32.85 15.35 -8.75
N LEU A 28 -32.00 14.60 -8.05
CA LEU A 28 -31.47 13.32 -8.53
C LEU A 28 -32.27 12.10 -8.06
N SER A 29 -33.05 12.19 -6.98
CA SER A 29 -33.81 11.04 -6.47
C SER A 29 -34.77 10.44 -7.51
N PRO A 30 -35.56 11.23 -8.27
CA PRO A 30 -36.43 10.66 -9.30
C PRO A 30 -35.67 9.93 -10.41
N ILE A 31 -34.48 10.43 -10.78
CA ILE A 31 -33.62 9.83 -11.81
C ILE A 31 -33.05 8.51 -11.28
N VAL A 32 -32.47 8.52 -10.08
CA VAL A 32 -31.89 7.32 -9.46
C VAL A 32 -32.95 6.26 -9.23
N ALA A 33 -34.15 6.62 -8.79
CA ALA A 33 -35.23 5.68 -8.50
C ALA A 33 -35.78 5.00 -9.77
N ASN A 34 -35.95 5.75 -10.86
CA ASN A 34 -36.79 5.33 -11.99
C ASN A 34 -36.06 5.16 -13.33
N SER A 35 -34.79 5.56 -13.45
CA SER A 35 -34.07 5.42 -14.72
C SER A 35 -33.80 3.95 -15.05
N ASP A 36 -34.20 3.56 -16.25
CA ASP A 36 -33.89 2.27 -16.87
C ASP A 36 -32.60 2.34 -17.72
N ASP A 37 -32.08 3.54 -17.99
CA ASP A 37 -30.83 3.74 -18.71
C ASP A 37 -29.63 3.60 -17.76
N SER A 38 -28.73 2.67 -18.04
CA SER A 38 -27.59 2.38 -17.16
C SER A 38 -26.60 3.53 -17.06
N LEU A 39 -26.45 4.37 -18.10
CA LEU A 39 -25.55 5.52 -18.08
C LEU A 39 -26.15 6.69 -17.31
N GLU A 40 -27.44 6.97 -17.50
CA GLU A 40 -28.18 7.96 -16.73
C GLU A 40 -28.20 7.58 -15.24
N LEU A 41 -28.47 6.32 -14.92
CA LEU A 41 -28.43 5.81 -13.56
C LEU A 41 -27.01 5.92 -12.95
N LEU A 42 -25.98 5.53 -13.70
CA LEU A 42 -24.59 5.66 -13.27
C LEU A 42 -24.23 7.12 -12.95
N ALA A 43 -24.57 8.04 -13.84
CA ALA A 43 -24.33 9.46 -13.66
C ALA A 43 -25.11 10.01 -12.46
N GLY A 44 -26.39 9.65 -12.34
CA GLY A 44 -27.26 10.07 -11.24
C GLY A 44 -26.70 9.66 -9.87
N VAL A 45 -26.31 8.39 -9.71
CA VAL A 45 -25.73 7.88 -8.46
C VAL A 45 -24.36 8.50 -8.17
N TRP A 46 -23.53 8.69 -9.20
CA TRP A 46 -22.19 9.25 -9.00
C TRP A 46 -22.22 10.73 -8.63
N ILE A 47 -23.13 11.51 -9.23
CA ILE A 47 -23.29 12.94 -8.95
C ILE A 47 -23.93 13.13 -7.57
N SER A 48 -24.84 12.25 -7.14
CA SER A 48 -25.51 12.35 -5.84
C SER A 48 -24.66 11.95 -4.63
N ARG A 49 -23.35 11.69 -4.80
CA ARG A 49 -22.45 11.32 -3.69
C ARG A 49 -22.52 12.36 -2.56
N GLY A 50 -22.96 11.90 -1.39
CA GLY A 50 -23.12 12.75 -0.19
C GLY A 50 -24.40 13.60 -0.15
N ALA A 51 -25.25 13.52 -1.17
CA ALA A 51 -26.57 14.11 -1.15
C ALA A 51 -27.59 13.14 -0.50
N PRO A 52 -28.52 13.64 0.34
CA PRO A 52 -29.60 12.84 0.88
C PRO A 52 -30.58 12.44 -0.24
N LEU A 53 -30.63 11.16 -0.56
CA LEU A 53 -31.61 10.60 -1.50
C LEU A 53 -32.90 10.22 -0.76
N ASP A 54 -34.04 10.29 -1.46
CA ASP A 54 -35.29 9.74 -0.94
C ASP A 54 -35.23 8.22 -0.76
N GLU A 55 -36.22 7.66 -0.05
CA GLU A 55 -36.27 6.24 0.28
C GLU A 55 -36.26 5.32 -0.97
N SER A 56 -36.93 5.74 -2.05
CA SER A 56 -37.03 4.94 -3.28
C SER A 56 -35.68 4.90 -4.01
N ALA A 57 -35.04 6.06 -4.14
CA ALA A 57 -33.73 6.20 -4.74
C ALA A 57 -32.67 5.47 -3.91
N ARG A 58 -32.69 5.62 -2.58
CA ARG A 58 -31.80 4.90 -1.67
C ARG A 58 -31.97 3.39 -1.76
N ALA A 59 -33.20 2.89 -1.77
CA ALA A 59 -33.48 1.47 -1.97
C ALA A 59 -32.96 0.96 -3.33
N ARG A 60 -33.02 1.79 -4.38
CA ARG A 60 -32.42 1.47 -5.69
C ARG A 60 -30.90 1.42 -5.62
N VAL A 61 -30.24 2.36 -4.94
CA VAL A 61 -28.79 2.33 -4.70
C VAL A 61 -28.38 1.05 -3.97
N GLY A 62 -29.12 0.65 -2.93
CA GLY A 62 -28.88 -0.62 -2.23
C GLY A 62 -28.90 -1.84 -3.15
N ARG A 63 -29.85 -1.91 -4.10
CA ARG A 63 -29.89 -3.00 -5.10
C ARG A 63 -28.72 -2.97 -6.10
N LEU A 64 -28.16 -1.79 -6.37
CA LEU A 64 -27.06 -1.63 -7.32
C LEU A 64 -25.72 -2.16 -6.79
N VAL A 65 -25.55 -2.26 -5.46
CA VAL A 65 -24.34 -2.84 -4.84
C VAL A 65 -24.05 -4.25 -5.34
N THR A 66 -25.09 -5.04 -5.61
CA THR A 66 -24.98 -6.41 -6.14
C THR A 66 -25.08 -6.49 -7.66
N SER A 67 -24.99 -5.36 -8.35
CA SER A 67 -25.05 -5.32 -9.82
C SER A 67 -23.88 -6.08 -10.44
N LYS A 68 -24.14 -6.78 -11.55
CA LYS A 68 -23.08 -7.38 -12.38
C LYS A 68 -22.26 -6.34 -13.12
N GLN A 69 -22.74 -5.09 -13.21
CA GLN A 69 -22.00 -3.99 -13.81
C GLN A 69 -21.13 -3.32 -12.74
N ASP A 70 -19.82 -3.59 -12.78
CA ASP A 70 -18.84 -3.11 -11.79
C ASP A 70 -18.95 -1.59 -11.54
N MET A 71 -19.11 -0.80 -12.61
CA MET A 71 -19.21 0.67 -12.48
C MET A 71 -20.45 1.13 -11.71
N LEU A 72 -21.61 0.48 -11.91
CA LEU A 72 -22.84 0.81 -11.16
C LEU A 72 -22.72 0.40 -9.69
N ALA A 73 -22.18 -0.79 -9.45
CA ALA A 73 -21.94 -1.26 -8.09
C ALA A 73 -20.95 -0.34 -7.37
N ALA A 74 -19.87 0.08 -8.05
CA ALA A 74 -18.88 1.00 -7.52
C ALA A 74 -19.47 2.39 -7.23
N ALA A 75 -20.31 2.91 -8.11
CA ALA A 75 -21.02 4.17 -7.88
C ALA A 75 -21.92 4.08 -6.64
N ALA A 76 -22.64 2.96 -6.48
CA ALA A 76 -23.47 2.73 -5.30
C ALA A 76 -22.64 2.66 -4.00
N ALA A 77 -21.52 1.92 -4.00
CA ALA A 77 -20.62 1.86 -2.85
C ALA A 77 -20.00 3.23 -2.53
N ARG A 78 -19.60 4.02 -3.54
CA ARG A 78 -19.11 5.41 -3.35
C ARG A 78 -20.19 6.35 -2.83
N TRP A 79 -21.45 6.15 -3.23
CA TRP A 79 -22.57 6.90 -2.68
C TRP A 79 -22.69 6.65 -1.18
N PHE A 80 -22.68 5.37 -0.75
CA PHE A 80 -22.66 5.03 0.68
C PHE A 80 -21.44 5.61 1.40
N ALA A 81 -20.25 5.60 0.78
CA ALA A 81 -19.06 6.22 1.35
C ALA A 81 -19.25 7.73 1.61
N GLY A 82 -20.06 8.43 0.81
CA GLY A 82 -20.41 9.84 1.04
C GLY A 82 -21.61 10.07 1.95
N ALA A 83 -22.45 9.08 2.20
CA ALA A 83 -23.70 9.23 2.96
C ALA A 83 -23.44 9.33 4.48
N ASN A 84 -24.16 10.24 5.14
CA ASN A 84 -24.00 10.48 6.58
C ASN A 84 -24.58 9.35 7.46
N ASP A 85 -25.52 8.57 6.94
CA ASP A 85 -26.41 7.70 7.72
C ASP A 85 -26.50 6.27 7.16
N VAL A 86 -25.36 5.59 6.98
CA VAL A 86 -25.33 4.21 6.44
C VAL A 86 -25.85 3.20 7.46
N THR A 87 -26.90 2.46 7.11
CA THR A 87 -27.50 1.42 7.97
C THR A 87 -26.66 0.14 8.00
N ASP A 88 -26.84 -0.72 9.02
CA ASP A 88 -26.09 -1.99 9.11
C ASP A 88 -26.41 -2.94 7.94
N ALA A 89 -27.65 -2.93 7.45
CA ALA A 89 -28.06 -3.74 6.30
C ALA A 89 -27.36 -3.31 5.01
N GLU A 90 -27.24 -2.00 4.76
CA GLU A 90 -26.53 -1.45 3.60
C GLU A 90 -25.03 -1.73 3.69
N LEU A 91 -24.47 -1.54 4.88
CA LEU A 91 -23.07 -1.82 5.14
C LEU A 91 -22.74 -3.29 4.91
N GLN A 92 -23.58 -4.19 5.41
CA GLN A 92 -23.42 -5.63 5.23
C GLN A 92 -23.55 -6.04 3.75
N ALA A 93 -24.42 -5.39 2.98
CA ALA A 93 -24.53 -5.63 1.54
C ALA A 93 -23.26 -5.23 0.79
N VAL A 94 -22.68 -4.06 1.09
CA VAL A 94 -21.41 -3.61 0.47
C VAL A 94 -20.26 -4.53 0.88
N TRP A 95 -20.19 -4.90 2.17
CA TRP A 95 -19.19 -5.84 2.68
C TRP A 95 -19.23 -7.17 1.92
N GLN A 96 -20.40 -7.82 1.89
CA GLN A 96 -20.58 -9.13 1.24
C GLN A 96 -20.28 -9.07 -0.26
N ALA A 97 -20.70 -8.01 -0.96
CA ALA A 97 -20.39 -7.83 -2.37
C ALA A 97 -18.89 -7.65 -2.59
N GLY A 98 -18.20 -6.91 -1.71
CA GLY A 98 -16.79 -6.58 -1.81
C GLY A 98 -15.85 -7.75 -1.55
N GLU A 99 -16.23 -8.72 -0.72
CA GLU A 99 -15.38 -9.88 -0.43
C GLU A 99 -14.98 -10.69 -1.65
N PHE A 100 -15.85 -10.74 -2.66
CA PHE A 100 -15.69 -11.59 -3.85
C PHE A 100 -15.22 -10.83 -5.09
N GLN A 101 -14.97 -9.52 -4.98
CA GLN A 101 -14.47 -8.75 -6.12
C GLN A 101 -12.98 -8.96 -6.35
N PRO A 102 -12.51 -8.79 -7.60
CA PRO A 102 -11.10 -8.61 -7.89
C PRO A 102 -10.51 -7.38 -7.17
N LEU A 103 -9.22 -7.42 -6.82
CA LEU A 103 -8.54 -6.31 -6.14
C LEU A 103 -8.38 -5.05 -7.02
N ASP A 104 -8.50 -5.21 -8.33
CA ASP A 104 -8.44 -4.16 -9.36
C ASP A 104 -9.82 -3.66 -9.82
N SER A 105 -10.91 -4.22 -9.27
CA SER A 105 -12.27 -3.74 -9.55
C SER A 105 -12.52 -2.34 -8.98
N SER A 106 -13.33 -1.55 -9.69
CA SER A 106 -13.75 -0.22 -9.24
C SER A 106 -14.61 -0.32 -7.98
N PHE A 107 -15.39 -1.39 -7.86
CA PHE A 107 -16.18 -1.68 -6.67
C PHE A 107 -15.28 -1.87 -5.45
N PHE A 108 -14.19 -2.62 -5.58
CA PHE A 108 -13.29 -2.85 -4.45
C PHE A 108 -12.69 -1.53 -3.93
N THR A 109 -12.25 -0.64 -4.82
CA THR A 109 -11.77 0.70 -4.43
C THR A 109 -12.87 1.50 -3.72
N ALA A 110 -14.10 1.48 -4.24
CA ALA A 110 -15.24 2.14 -3.61
C ALA A 110 -15.59 1.56 -2.22
N ALA A 111 -15.52 0.24 -2.07
CA ALA A 111 -15.73 -0.43 -0.80
C ALA A 111 -14.64 -0.07 0.22
N LEU A 112 -13.37 0.04 -0.21
CA LEU A 112 -12.29 0.53 0.64
C LEU A 112 -12.58 1.94 1.18
N GLU A 113 -13.03 2.86 0.32
CA GLU A 113 -13.41 4.23 0.75
C GLU A 113 -14.49 4.20 1.85
N LEU A 114 -15.47 3.29 1.75
CA LEU A 114 -16.53 3.14 2.75
C LEU A 114 -15.99 2.56 4.07
N VAL A 115 -15.25 1.44 4.03
CA VAL A 115 -14.86 0.73 5.26
C VAL A 115 -13.76 1.44 6.05
N GLN A 116 -12.99 2.31 5.40
CA GLN A 116 -11.96 3.14 6.04
C GLN A 116 -12.54 4.33 6.80
N ARG A 117 -13.85 4.62 6.65
CA ARG A 117 -14.51 5.63 7.47
C ARG A 117 -14.49 5.25 8.96
N PRO A 118 -14.14 6.16 9.87
CA PRO A 118 -14.10 5.85 11.30
C PRO A 118 -15.41 5.31 11.86
N ASP A 119 -16.55 5.89 11.47
CA ASP A 119 -17.90 5.49 11.94
C ASP A 119 -18.36 4.13 11.40
N VAL A 120 -17.74 3.66 10.31
CA VAL A 120 -18.07 2.39 9.65
C VAL A 120 -17.13 1.27 10.09
N GLY A 121 -15.83 1.56 10.18
CA GLY A 121 -14.80 0.58 10.52
C GLY A 121 -15.09 -0.13 11.85
N ASP A 122 -15.51 0.62 12.87
CA ASP A 122 -15.83 0.08 14.19
C ASP A 122 -16.98 -0.95 14.15
N ARG A 123 -17.96 -0.75 13.27
CA ARG A 123 -19.11 -1.65 13.08
C ARG A 123 -18.73 -2.92 12.32
N LEU A 124 -17.64 -2.90 11.55
CA LEU A 124 -17.20 -4.03 10.74
C LEU A 124 -16.13 -4.90 11.38
N VAL A 125 -15.58 -4.53 12.54
CA VAL A 125 -14.43 -5.24 13.15
C VAL A 125 -14.69 -6.75 13.29
N GLU A 126 -15.87 -7.16 13.77
CA GLU A 126 -16.18 -8.59 13.94
C GLU A 126 -16.27 -9.32 12.58
N SER A 127 -16.92 -8.70 11.59
CA SER A 127 -16.98 -9.24 10.23
C SER A 127 -15.59 -9.35 9.61
N ALA A 128 -14.75 -8.33 9.78
CA ALA A 128 -13.38 -8.32 9.30
C ALA A 128 -12.55 -9.47 9.90
N ARG A 129 -12.61 -9.68 11.22
CA ARG A 129 -11.91 -10.79 11.88
C ARG A 129 -12.34 -12.16 11.35
N LYS A 130 -13.65 -12.41 11.23
CA LYS A 130 -14.18 -13.66 10.65
C LYS A 130 -13.67 -13.89 9.23
N SER A 131 -13.63 -12.84 8.43
CA SER A 131 -13.15 -12.89 7.05
C SER A 131 -11.64 -13.04 6.94
N PHE A 132 -10.90 -12.58 7.95
CA PHE A 132 -9.46 -12.70 8.07
C PHE A 132 -9.00 -14.10 8.53
N GLU A 133 -9.83 -14.78 9.33
CA GLU A 133 -9.64 -16.18 9.76
C GLU A 133 -9.95 -17.20 8.65
N ALA A 134 -10.60 -16.77 7.57
CA ALA A 134 -10.92 -17.64 6.45
C ALA A 134 -9.65 -18.15 5.75
N ALA A 135 -9.79 -19.27 5.02
CA ALA A 135 -8.68 -19.82 4.24
C ALA A 135 -8.16 -18.78 3.23
N PHE A 136 -6.84 -18.58 3.24
CA PHE A 136 -6.21 -17.62 2.34
C PHE A 136 -6.40 -18.02 0.88
N ALA A 137 -6.99 -17.11 0.11
CA ALA A 137 -7.18 -17.25 -1.33
C ALA A 137 -6.48 -16.08 -2.03
N PRO A 138 -5.37 -16.32 -2.75
CA PRO A 138 -4.68 -15.25 -3.47
C PRO A 138 -5.62 -14.65 -4.52
N GLY A 139 -5.67 -13.31 -4.59
CA GLY A 139 -6.52 -12.58 -5.52
C GLY A 139 -7.95 -12.31 -5.05
N VAL A 140 -8.35 -12.79 -3.87
CA VAL A 140 -9.66 -12.48 -3.28
C VAL A 140 -9.57 -11.20 -2.44
N ALA A 141 -10.41 -10.21 -2.77
CA ALA A 141 -10.47 -8.91 -2.10
C ALA A 141 -10.75 -8.97 -0.60
N ARG A 142 -11.46 -10.01 -0.14
CA ARG A 142 -11.83 -10.23 1.27
C ARG A 142 -10.70 -9.90 2.25
N HIS A 143 -9.50 -10.44 2.05
CA HIS A 143 -8.40 -10.25 2.99
C HIS A 143 -7.91 -8.80 3.00
N ALA A 144 -7.87 -8.12 1.85
CA ALA A 144 -7.51 -6.71 1.79
C ALA A 144 -8.57 -5.81 2.43
N LEU A 145 -9.87 -6.13 2.24
CA LEU A 145 -10.97 -5.39 2.85
C LEU A 145 -10.98 -5.55 4.37
N ALA A 146 -10.76 -6.78 4.86
CA ALA A 146 -10.60 -7.07 6.28
C ALA A 146 -9.38 -6.37 6.88
N ALA A 147 -8.24 -6.40 6.19
CA ALA A 147 -7.05 -5.66 6.61
C ALA A 147 -7.36 -4.16 6.75
N ALA A 148 -8.03 -3.57 5.77
CA ALA A 148 -8.38 -2.14 5.79
C ALA A 148 -9.26 -1.74 6.99
N VAL A 149 -10.23 -2.59 7.38
CA VAL A 149 -11.05 -2.37 8.59
C VAL A 149 -10.19 -2.44 9.84
N LEU A 150 -9.24 -3.38 9.90
CA LEU A 150 -8.43 -3.65 11.08
C LEU A 150 -7.25 -2.69 11.28
N ILE A 151 -6.93 -1.82 10.30
CA ILE A 151 -5.93 -0.76 10.48
C ILE A 151 -6.31 0.11 11.69
N GLY A 152 -5.37 0.27 12.63
CA GLY A 152 -5.58 1.00 13.89
C GLY A 152 -6.49 0.29 14.92
N ARG A 153 -6.99 -0.92 14.60
CA ARG A 153 -7.93 -1.70 15.44
C ARG A 153 -7.47 -3.14 15.67
N ALA A 154 -6.37 -3.54 15.05
CA ALA A 154 -5.84 -4.89 15.11
C ALA A 154 -5.34 -5.21 16.52
N THR A 155 -5.75 -6.36 17.03
CA THR A 155 -5.19 -6.95 18.26
C THR A 155 -3.87 -7.66 17.94
N PRO A 156 -3.04 -8.00 18.94
CA PRO A 156 -1.85 -8.83 18.74
C PRO A 156 -2.15 -10.17 18.03
N ALA A 157 -3.34 -10.74 18.26
CA ALA A 157 -3.79 -11.95 17.57
C ALA A 157 -4.10 -11.69 16.09
N ASP A 158 -4.78 -10.58 15.78
CA ASP A 158 -5.05 -10.16 14.39
C ASP A 158 -3.74 -9.97 13.62
N LEU A 159 -2.74 -9.32 14.24
CA LEU A 159 -1.41 -9.13 13.65
C LEU A 159 -0.67 -10.45 13.42
N ALA A 160 -0.79 -11.42 14.32
CA ALA A 160 -0.21 -12.75 14.12
C ALA A 160 -0.82 -13.47 12.90
N VAL A 161 -2.14 -13.35 12.70
CA VAL A 161 -2.80 -13.84 11.49
C VAL A 161 -2.30 -13.08 10.27
N ALA A 162 -2.17 -11.75 10.35
CA ALA A 162 -1.69 -10.92 9.24
C ALA A 162 -0.30 -11.36 8.77
N LEU A 163 0.62 -11.66 9.69
CA LEU A 163 1.93 -12.24 9.35
C LEU A 163 1.81 -13.57 8.60
N ASN A 164 0.87 -14.43 9.00
CA ASN A 164 0.64 -15.69 8.27
C ASN A 164 0.21 -15.44 6.83
N LEU A 165 -0.62 -14.42 6.59
CA LEU A 165 -1.13 -14.07 5.28
C LEU A 165 -0.12 -13.27 4.43
N LEU A 166 0.79 -12.51 5.06
CA LEU A 166 1.81 -11.68 4.38
C LEU A 166 2.60 -12.49 3.33
N THR A 167 3.00 -13.71 3.68
CA THR A 167 3.73 -14.59 2.75
C THR A 167 2.88 -14.95 1.53
N GLY A 168 1.59 -15.22 1.71
CA GLY A 168 0.65 -15.49 0.62
C GLY A 168 0.37 -14.24 -0.23
N ALA A 169 0.38 -13.06 0.40
CA ALA A 169 0.14 -11.78 -0.26
C ALA A 169 1.31 -11.30 -1.14
N ARG A 170 2.49 -11.92 -1.06
CA ARG A 170 3.71 -11.48 -1.77
C ARG A 170 3.56 -11.35 -3.28
N SER A 171 2.68 -12.14 -3.90
CA SER A 171 2.39 -12.09 -5.34
C SER A 171 1.48 -10.94 -5.75
N THR A 172 0.91 -10.21 -4.78
CA THR A 172 -0.09 -9.18 -5.02
C THR A 172 0.27 -7.92 -4.22
N PRO A 173 1.03 -6.98 -4.83
CA PRO A 173 1.57 -5.81 -4.13
C PRO A 173 0.52 -5.00 -3.36
N LYS A 174 -0.68 -4.82 -3.92
CA LYS A 174 -1.80 -4.11 -3.27
C LYS A 174 -2.24 -4.80 -1.98
N LEU A 175 -2.35 -6.13 -1.98
CA LEU A 175 -2.71 -6.92 -0.80
C LEU A 175 -1.58 -6.90 0.23
N ALA A 176 -0.33 -7.07 -0.21
CA ALA A 176 0.83 -7.00 0.68
C ALA A 176 0.93 -5.64 1.38
N ALA A 177 0.70 -4.54 0.66
CA ALA A 177 0.69 -3.19 1.23
C ALA A 177 -0.42 -3.02 2.26
N GLN A 178 -1.66 -3.42 1.95
CA GLN A 178 -2.78 -3.36 2.90
C GLN A 178 -2.55 -4.20 4.15
N MET A 179 -1.89 -5.36 4.02
CA MET A 179 -1.54 -6.20 5.15
C MET A 179 -0.42 -5.60 5.99
N ALA A 180 0.62 -5.04 5.36
CA ALA A 180 1.71 -4.36 6.06
C ALA A 180 1.19 -3.14 6.82
N GLU A 181 0.21 -2.43 6.28
CA GLU A 181 -0.43 -1.27 6.90
C GLU A 181 -1.11 -1.60 8.23
N MET A 182 -1.55 -2.85 8.45
CA MET A 182 -2.10 -3.26 9.75
C MET A 182 -1.09 -3.15 10.89
N PHE A 183 0.21 -3.19 10.59
CA PHE A 183 1.28 -3.04 11.57
C PHE A 183 1.58 -1.58 11.90
N ARG A 184 0.88 -0.62 11.27
CA ARG A 184 1.06 0.81 11.54
C ARG A 184 0.92 1.09 13.04
N ASP A 185 1.96 1.69 13.61
CA ASP A 185 2.04 2.10 15.01
C ASP A 185 1.84 0.96 16.03
N CYS A 186 2.01 -0.30 15.61
CA CYS A 186 1.90 -1.42 16.53
C CYS A 186 3.10 -1.45 17.49
N THR A 187 2.82 -1.67 18.78
CA THR A 187 3.80 -1.61 19.87
C THR A 187 4.18 -2.96 20.44
N GLU A 188 3.38 -3.99 20.13
CA GLU A 188 3.62 -5.35 20.60
C GLU A 188 3.20 -6.39 19.56
N LEU A 189 3.90 -7.53 19.58
CA LEU A 189 3.55 -8.73 18.84
C LEU A 189 3.65 -9.94 19.78
N PRO A 190 2.78 -10.96 19.61
CA PRO A 190 2.93 -12.22 20.35
C PRO A 190 4.28 -12.87 20.09
N GLU A 191 4.80 -13.65 21.03
CA GLU A 191 6.12 -14.28 20.91
C GLU A 191 6.27 -15.11 19.62
N GLU A 192 5.25 -15.92 19.30
CA GLU A 192 5.24 -16.72 18.07
C GLU A 192 5.20 -15.87 16.80
N ALA A 193 4.53 -14.71 16.86
CA ALA A 193 4.53 -13.73 15.78
C ALA A 193 5.93 -13.12 15.61
N MET A 194 6.62 -12.75 16.70
CA MET A 194 8.00 -12.24 16.66
C MET A 194 8.97 -13.29 16.08
N LYS A 195 8.91 -14.55 16.52
CA LYS A 195 9.74 -15.64 15.97
C LYS A 195 9.55 -15.79 14.47
N LYS A 196 8.29 -15.78 14.02
CA LYS A 196 7.96 -15.82 12.59
C LYS A 196 8.51 -14.61 11.85
N PHE A 197 8.38 -13.43 12.45
CA PHE A 197 8.90 -12.18 11.88
C PHE A 197 10.40 -12.29 11.63
N HIS A 198 11.18 -12.70 12.64
CA HIS A 198 12.63 -12.87 12.53
C HIS A 198 13.02 -13.87 11.44
N SER A 199 12.37 -15.04 11.43
CA SER A 199 12.62 -16.07 10.41
C SER A 199 12.38 -15.54 8.99
N ARG A 200 11.33 -14.73 8.78
CA ARG A 200 10.93 -14.25 7.46
C ARG A 200 11.72 -13.03 6.98
N LEU A 201 12.30 -12.26 7.89
CA LEU A 201 13.30 -11.23 7.54
C LEU A 201 14.55 -11.84 6.89
N TYR A 202 14.89 -13.09 7.22
CA TYR A 202 16.01 -13.85 6.69
C TYR A 202 15.61 -14.92 5.66
N ASP A 203 14.37 -14.88 5.16
CA ASP A 203 13.87 -15.84 4.16
C ASP A 203 14.77 -15.85 2.91
N SER A 204 14.89 -16.98 2.21
CA SER A 204 15.67 -17.05 0.97
C SER A 204 14.97 -16.33 -0.19
N ASP A 205 13.64 -16.23 -0.18
CA ASP A 205 12.85 -15.47 -1.17
C ASP A 205 12.92 -13.96 -0.87
N ALA A 206 13.48 -13.20 -1.81
CA ALA A 206 13.62 -11.75 -1.69
C ALA A 206 12.27 -11.01 -1.58
N THR A 207 11.22 -11.55 -2.20
CA THR A 207 9.88 -10.98 -2.14
C THR A 207 9.28 -11.13 -0.75
N VAL A 208 9.50 -12.29 -0.10
CA VAL A 208 9.07 -12.52 1.27
C VAL A 208 9.80 -11.55 2.21
N ARG A 209 11.13 -11.47 2.12
CA ARG A 209 11.91 -10.52 2.94
C ARG A 209 11.42 -9.08 2.77
N SER A 210 11.19 -8.66 1.53
CA SER A 210 10.74 -7.30 1.23
C SER A 210 9.40 -6.96 1.89
N VAL A 211 8.44 -7.88 1.86
CA VAL A 211 7.10 -7.64 2.42
C VAL A 211 7.14 -7.62 3.96
N TYR A 212 7.98 -8.43 4.59
CA TYR A 212 8.19 -8.38 6.04
C TYR A 212 9.00 -7.16 6.50
N LEU A 213 10.00 -6.72 5.73
CA LEU A 213 10.69 -5.46 5.98
C LEU A 213 9.73 -4.28 5.88
N GLU A 214 8.77 -4.31 4.96
CA GLU A 214 7.75 -3.27 4.87
C GLU A 214 6.84 -3.26 6.10
N ALA A 215 6.33 -4.42 6.53
CA ALA A 215 5.54 -4.51 7.75
C ALA A 215 6.34 -4.03 8.98
N LEU A 216 7.65 -4.32 9.04
CA LEU A 216 8.53 -3.86 10.12
C LEU A 216 8.64 -2.35 10.16
N ARG A 217 8.68 -1.69 9.00
CA ARG A 217 8.75 -0.23 8.89
C ARG A 217 7.46 0.45 9.34
N MET A 218 6.32 -0.25 9.31
CA MET A 218 5.04 0.26 9.77
C MET A 218 4.92 0.21 11.31
N CYS A 219 5.60 -0.72 11.98
CA CYS A 219 5.61 -0.81 13.44
C CYS A 219 6.05 0.51 14.09
N ASP A 220 5.67 0.69 15.37
CA ASP A 220 6.17 1.81 16.15
C ASP A 220 7.72 1.80 16.20
N PRO A 221 8.37 2.96 16.34
CA PRO A 221 9.83 3.05 16.35
C PRO A 221 10.50 2.12 17.37
N THR A 222 9.90 1.92 18.54
CA THR A 222 10.45 1.09 19.63
C THR A 222 10.42 -0.39 19.26
N LEU A 223 9.25 -0.91 18.86
CA LEU A 223 9.12 -2.31 18.45
C LEU A 223 9.96 -2.59 17.21
N ARG A 224 9.97 -1.67 16.24
CA ARG A 224 10.77 -1.79 15.02
C ARG A 224 12.26 -2.00 15.32
N LEU A 225 12.83 -1.20 16.22
CA LEU A 225 14.24 -1.32 16.61
C LEU A 225 14.51 -2.59 17.39
N LYS A 226 13.60 -2.97 18.30
CA LYS A 226 13.69 -4.22 19.04
C LYS A 226 13.73 -5.44 18.10
N ILE A 227 12.80 -5.53 17.16
CA ILE A 227 12.74 -6.63 16.18
C ILE A 227 14.02 -6.65 15.32
N ALA A 228 14.51 -5.48 14.86
CA ALA A 228 15.72 -5.42 14.06
C ALA A 228 16.95 -5.93 14.83
N ALA A 229 17.13 -5.49 16.08
CA ALA A 229 18.24 -5.91 16.94
C ALA A 229 18.15 -7.40 17.30
N ASP A 230 16.97 -7.88 17.71
CA ASP A 230 16.75 -9.27 18.09
C ASP A 230 16.94 -10.22 16.89
N ALA A 231 16.49 -9.83 15.71
CA ALA A 231 16.68 -10.63 14.49
C ALA A 231 18.16 -10.77 14.13
N ILE A 232 18.95 -9.68 14.19
CA ILE A 232 20.41 -9.73 13.98
C ILE A 232 21.09 -10.61 15.04
N ALA A 233 20.69 -10.47 16.31
CA ALA A 233 21.26 -11.24 17.41
C ALA A 233 20.95 -12.74 17.31
N SER A 234 19.74 -13.11 16.87
CA SER A 234 19.35 -14.52 16.69
C SER A 234 20.21 -15.23 15.64
N GLN A 235 20.52 -14.57 14.52
CA GLN A 235 21.37 -15.13 13.46
C GLN A 235 22.84 -15.23 13.89
N SER A 236 23.34 -14.25 14.66
CA SER A 236 24.73 -14.26 15.13
C SER A 236 25.04 -15.43 16.09
N LYS A 237 24.02 -16.01 16.73
CA LYS A 237 24.17 -17.21 17.58
C LYS A 237 24.18 -18.52 16.79
N GLU A 238 23.63 -18.53 15.58
CA GLU A 238 23.55 -19.71 14.71
C GLU A 238 24.79 -19.83 13.79
N ASP A 239 25.42 -18.69 13.44
CA ASP A 239 26.43 -18.61 12.37
C ASP A 239 27.88 -18.30 12.83
N ALA A 240 28.25 -18.65 14.06
CA ALA A 240 29.54 -18.25 14.63
C ALA A 240 30.80 -18.76 13.89
N ASP A 241 30.68 -19.62 12.87
CA ASP A 241 31.81 -20.22 12.15
C ASP A 241 31.61 -20.39 10.61
N VAL A 242 30.55 -19.82 10.02
CA VAL A 242 30.25 -19.96 8.58
C VAL A 242 29.88 -18.59 7.97
N SER A 243 30.41 -18.31 6.77
CA SER A 243 29.99 -17.13 6.01
C SER A 243 28.48 -17.16 5.78
N LEU A 244 27.78 -16.10 6.21
CA LEU A 244 26.35 -15.94 5.99
C LEU A 244 26.00 -16.14 4.50
N PRO A 245 24.92 -16.87 4.18
CA PRO A 245 24.37 -16.88 2.82
C PRO A 245 24.08 -15.46 2.32
N LYS A 246 24.24 -15.21 1.01
CA LYS A 246 24.04 -13.87 0.42
C LYS A 246 22.73 -13.20 0.85
N HIS A 247 21.62 -13.95 0.85
CA HIS A 247 20.31 -13.40 1.24
C HIS A 247 20.26 -12.96 2.71
N ALA A 248 20.90 -13.69 3.62
CA ALA A 248 21.01 -13.37 5.03
C ALA A 248 21.92 -12.15 5.26
N ALA A 249 23.00 -12.03 4.49
CA ALA A 249 23.83 -10.83 4.49
C ALA A 249 23.02 -9.58 4.07
N PHE A 250 22.22 -9.67 3.00
CA PHE A 250 21.37 -8.55 2.57
C PHE A 250 20.30 -8.17 3.59
N ALA A 251 19.66 -9.17 4.21
CA ALA A 251 18.70 -8.94 5.30
C ALA A 251 19.36 -8.19 6.46
N ARG A 252 20.55 -8.64 6.89
CA ARG A 252 21.31 -8.01 7.95
C ARG A 252 21.65 -6.55 7.64
N ILE A 253 22.04 -6.24 6.41
CA ILE A 253 22.33 -4.85 5.99
C ILE A 253 21.07 -3.98 5.99
N ALA A 254 19.92 -4.51 5.55
CA ALA A 254 18.65 -3.77 5.63
C ALA A 254 18.27 -3.45 7.09
N LEU A 255 18.40 -4.42 8.01
CA LEU A 255 18.12 -4.21 9.43
C LEU A 255 19.10 -3.22 10.08
N LYS A 256 20.38 -3.23 9.67
CA LYS A 256 21.34 -2.19 10.08
C LYS A 256 20.96 -0.80 9.57
N GLY A 257 20.35 -0.69 8.39
CA GLY A 257 19.78 0.57 7.93
C GLY A 257 18.79 1.14 8.94
N ILE A 258 17.88 0.30 9.43
CA ILE A 258 16.89 0.68 10.46
C ILE A 258 17.57 1.10 11.77
N LEU A 259 18.58 0.34 12.25
CA LEU A 259 19.31 0.67 13.47
C LEU A 259 20.12 1.97 13.33
N SER A 260 20.77 2.16 12.18
CA SER A 260 21.52 3.38 11.85
C SER A 260 20.62 4.61 11.83
N GLY A 261 19.40 4.49 11.28
CA GLY A 261 18.42 5.59 11.30
C GLY A 261 17.98 6.00 12.70
N ALA A 262 18.12 5.10 13.68
CA ALA A 262 17.93 5.40 15.10
C ALA A 262 19.21 5.83 15.83
N GLY A 263 20.30 6.05 15.10
CA GLY A 263 21.55 6.58 15.62
C GLY A 263 22.56 5.53 16.10
N ASP A 264 22.49 4.28 15.65
CA ASP A 264 23.56 3.30 15.88
C ASP A 264 24.74 3.53 14.90
N PRO A 265 25.89 4.07 15.36
CA PRO A 265 27.01 4.36 14.49
C PRO A 265 27.72 3.10 13.97
N ASN A 266 27.68 1.99 14.72
CA ASN A 266 28.30 0.75 14.28
C ASN A 266 27.54 0.14 13.10
N ALA A 267 26.21 0.26 13.13
CA ALA A 267 25.37 -0.15 12.01
C ALA A 267 25.67 0.66 10.75
N LEU A 268 25.85 1.98 10.89
CA LEU A 268 26.24 2.86 9.77
C LEU A 268 27.59 2.47 9.16
N ASP A 269 28.61 2.29 10.01
CA ASP A 269 29.95 1.89 9.57
C ASP A 269 29.94 0.58 8.77
N GLU A 270 29.10 -0.37 9.17
CA GLU A 270 28.96 -1.64 8.46
C GLU A 270 28.22 -1.48 7.13
N ILE A 271 27.25 -0.57 7.00
CA ILE A 271 26.63 -0.23 5.71
C ILE A 271 27.67 0.40 4.78
N ILE A 272 28.47 1.35 5.28
CA ILE A 272 29.53 2.01 4.50
C ILE A 272 30.53 0.97 3.99
N LYS A 273 31.06 0.11 4.86
CA LYS A 273 31.99 -0.98 4.48
C LYS A 273 31.39 -1.92 3.43
N THR A 274 30.08 -2.17 3.50
CA THR A 274 29.37 -3.01 2.54
C THR A 274 29.32 -2.36 1.15
N VAL A 275 29.16 -1.04 1.10
CA VAL A 275 29.14 -0.27 -0.16
C VAL A 275 30.54 -0.09 -0.76
N GLU A 276 31.56 0.04 0.09
CA GLU A 276 32.97 0.15 -0.30
C GLU A 276 33.58 -1.19 -0.75
N GLY A 277 32.89 -2.31 -0.53
CA GLY A 277 33.32 -3.63 -0.97
C GLY A 277 33.22 -3.87 -2.47
N ASP A 278 33.81 -4.97 -2.94
CA ASP A 278 33.89 -5.32 -4.36
C ASP A 278 32.65 -6.09 -4.89
N ASP A 279 31.72 -6.52 -4.03
CA ASP A 279 30.51 -7.23 -4.44
C ASP A 279 29.39 -6.23 -4.79
N ILE A 280 29.02 -6.20 -6.07
CA ILE A 280 27.96 -5.32 -6.59
C ILE A 280 26.61 -5.54 -5.90
N ASP A 281 26.24 -6.77 -5.55
CA ASP A 281 24.96 -7.05 -4.89
C ASP A 281 24.95 -6.52 -3.44
N GLN A 282 26.11 -6.56 -2.78
CA GLN A 282 26.28 -5.94 -1.47
C GLN A 282 26.17 -4.42 -1.54
N ALA A 283 26.80 -3.79 -2.54
CA ALA A 283 26.67 -2.35 -2.78
C ALA A 283 25.20 -1.95 -3.04
N LYS A 284 24.45 -2.75 -3.81
CA LYS A 284 23.01 -2.56 -4.02
C LYS A 284 22.22 -2.64 -2.70
N ALA A 285 22.52 -3.62 -1.85
CA ALA A 285 21.87 -3.75 -0.55
C ALA A 285 22.18 -2.58 0.38
N GLY A 286 23.44 -2.12 0.41
CA GLY A 286 23.86 -0.95 1.18
C GLY A 286 23.19 0.34 0.70
N GLY A 287 23.08 0.53 -0.61
CA GLY A 287 22.33 1.64 -1.22
C GLY A 287 20.88 1.73 -0.73
N ARG A 288 20.18 0.59 -0.64
CA ARG A 288 18.81 0.54 -0.09
C ARG A 288 18.77 0.82 1.41
N ALA A 289 19.75 0.31 2.15
CA ALA A 289 19.84 0.52 3.59
C ALA A 289 20.06 1.99 3.97
N PHE A 290 20.72 2.79 3.11
CA PHE A 290 20.84 4.23 3.33
C PHE A 290 19.50 4.94 3.40
N VAL A 291 18.47 4.45 2.71
CA VAL A 291 17.10 5.01 2.77
C VAL A 291 16.44 4.80 4.13
N ASP A 292 16.87 3.78 4.89
CA ASP A 292 16.46 3.61 6.30
C ASP A 292 17.40 4.35 7.27
N ALA A 293 18.67 4.59 6.89
CA ALA A 293 19.67 5.22 7.73
C ALA A 293 19.60 6.75 7.75
N PHE A 294 19.12 7.37 6.67
CA PHE A 294 19.07 8.82 6.49
C PHE A 294 17.70 9.29 6.03
N GLU A 295 17.37 10.54 6.36
CA GLU A 295 16.14 11.20 5.94
C GLU A 295 16.43 12.53 5.23
N GLY A 296 15.47 12.99 4.41
CA GLY A 296 15.50 14.32 3.81
C GLY A 296 16.78 14.61 3.02
N ASP A 297 17.31 15.83 3.16
CA ASP A 297 18.46 16.29 2.39
C ASP A 297 19.74 15.50 2.68
N ALA A 298 19.92 14.98 3.91
CA ALA A 298 21.08 14.17 4.27
C ALA A 298 21.17 12.87 3.45
N LEU A 299 20.02 12.25 3.15
CA LEU A 299 19.95 11.09 2.28
C LEU A 299 20.38 11.45 0.84
N PHE A 300 19.81 12.52 0.28
CA PHE A 300 20.14 12.94 -1.09
C PHE A 300 21.62 13.32 -1.24
N SER A 301 22.18 14.06 -0.27
CA SER A 301 23.61 14.41 -0.27
C SER A 301 24.50 13.16 -0.18
N THR A 302 24.19 12.22 0.72
CA THR A 302 24.94 10.96 0.83
C THR A 302 24.92 10.16 -0.47
N LEU A 303 23.76 10.03 -1.12
CA LEU A 303 23.66 9.30 -2.40
C LEU A 303 24.38 10.02 -3.54
N GLU A 304 24.36 11.36 -3.56
CA GLU A 304 25.13 12.16 -4.52
C GLU A 304 26.65 11.99 -4.33
N GLU A 305 27.13 12.02 -3.08
CA GLU A 305 28.53 11.78 -2.74
C GLU A 305 28.98 10.39 -3.19
N LEU A 306 28.20 9.34 -2.90
CA LEU A 306 28.49 7.97 -3.34
C LEU A 306 28.57 7.85 -4.86
N ASN A 307 27.72 8.57 -5.60
CA ASN A 307 27.76 8.56 -7.05
C ASN A 307 29.04 9.22 -7.62
N ASN A 308 29.59 10.21 -6.90
CA ASN A 308 30.73 11.00 -7.36
C ASN A 308 32.09 10.46 -6.85
N ARG A 309 32.09 9.54 -5.87
CA ARG A 309 33.30 8.91 -5.33
C ARG A 309 33.89 7.89 -6.31
N ALA A 310 34.97 8.29 -6.98
CA ALA A 310 35.70 7.42 -7.92
C ALA A 310 36.51 6.30 -7.23
N ASP A 311 36.74 6.42 -5.92
CA ASP A 311 37.44 5.43 -5.10
C ASP A 311 36.54 4.27 -4.63
N ILE A 312 35.22 4.38 -4.81
CA ILE A 312 34.26 3.30 -4.54
C ILE A 312 33.87 2.63 -5.85
N THR A 313 34.32 1.38 -6.04
CA THR A 313 34.08 0.58 -7.26
C THR A 313 32.62 0.58 -7.71
N HIS A 314 31.68 0.45 -6.76
CA HIS A 314 30.24 0.34 -7.03
C HIS A 314 29.41 1.50 -6.47
N GLY A 315 30.03 2.66 -6.19
CA GLY A 315 29.36 3.80 -5.54
C GLY A 315 28.13 4.32 -6.30
N ALA A 316 28.26 4.48 -7.63
CA ALA A 316 27.14 4.87 -8.50
C ALA A 316 25.99 3.84 -8.50
N VAL A 317 26.30 2.55 -8.37
CA VAL A 317 25.29 1.47 -8.31
C VAL A 317 24.54 1.51 -6.99
N ALA A 318 25.25 1.70 -5.87
CA ALA A 318 24.64 1.87 -4.55
C ALA A 318 23.73 3.11 -4.52
N ALA A 319 24.19 4.23 -5.07
CA ALA A 319 23.41 5.46 -5.17
C ALA A 319 22.12 5.25 -5.99
N LEU A 320 22.20 4.58 -7.15
CA LEU A 320 21.04 4.28 -7.99
C LEU A 320 20.00 3.45 -7.25
N GLU A 321 20.43 2.39 -6.54
CA GLU A 321 19.52 1.55 -5.76
C GLU A 321 18.87 2.31 -4.60
N GLY A 322 19.58 3.24 -3.98
CA GLY A 322 19.00 4.16 -3.00
C GLY A 322 17.87 4.99 -3.61
N TYR A 323 18.11 5.63 -4.76
CA TYR A 323 17.07 6.40 -5.46
C TYR A 323 15.89 5.54 -5.93
N LEU A 324 16.14 4.32 -6.40
CA LEU A 324 15.09 3.37 -6.75
C LEU A 324 14.25 2.98 -5.54
N GLU A 325 14.87 2.73 -4.39
CA GLU A 325 14.14 2.42 -3.16
C GLU A 325 13.29 3.61 -2.69
N ILE A 326 13.78 4.85 -2.82
CA ILE A 326 12.96 6.05 -2.58
C ILE A 326 11.76 6.08 -3.54
N CYS A 327 11.96 5.78 -4.83
CA CYS A 327 10.86 5.71 -5.79
C CYS A 327 9.82 4.65 -5.42
N ARG A 328 10.27 3.44 -5.05
CA ARG A 328 9.37 2.35 -4.64
C ARG A 328 8.55 2.74 -3.41
N ARG A 329 9.17 3.37 -2.40
CA ARG A 329 8.47 3.87 -1.20
C ARG A 329 7.48 4.99 -1.55
N ALA A 330 7.87 5.92 -2.40
CA ALA A 330 7.01 7.02 -2.84
C ALA A 330 5.76 6.51 -3.60
N VAL A 331 5.91 5.50 -4.47
CA VAL A 331 4.76 4.85 -5.13
C VAL A 331 3.83 4.21 -4.12
N ARG A 332 4.36 3.51 -3.11
CA ARG A 332 3.56 2.88 -2.06
C ARG A 332 2.81 3.89 -1.21
N ALA A 333 3.46 5.02 -0.88
CA ALA A 333 2.87 6.10 -0.09
C ALA A 333 1.96 7.04 -0.92
N GLY A 334 1.92 6.91 -2.24
CA GLY A 334 1.24 7.86 -3.13
C GLY A 334 1.91 9.24 -3.21
N ASP A 335 3.16 9.37 -2.76
CA ASP A 335 3.89 10.64 -2.77
C ASP A 335 4.48 10.95 -4.16
N ARG A 336 3.72 11.72 -4.94
CA ARG A 336 4.08 12.12 -6.30
C ARG A 336 5.26 13.09 -6.36
N VAL A 337 5.42 13.93 -5.34
CA VAL A 337 6.46 14.96 -5.34
C VAL A 337 7.80 14.28 -5.13
N LEU A 338 7.90 13.42 -4.12
CA LEU A 338 9.09 12.63 -3.86
C LEU A 338 9.39 11.68 -5.02
N PHE A 339 8.37 11.00 -5.57
CA PHE A 339 8.54 10.13 -6.74
C PHE A 339 9.15 10.88 -7.92
N ARG A 340 8.59 12.05 -8.31
CA ARG A 340 9.10 12.82 -9.45
C ARG A 340 10.53 13.31 -9.24
N LYS A 341 10.87 13.78 -8.03
CA LYS A 341 12.22 14.22 -7.68
C LYS A 341 13.23 13.08 -7.85
N SER A 342 12.97 11.95 -7.21
CA SER A 342 13.88 10.80 -7.22
C SER A 342 13.92 10.07 -8.58
N TYR A 343 12.79 10.01 -9.29
CA TYR A 343 12.71 9.46 -10.65
C TYR A 343 13.64 10.19 -11.60
N GLY A 344 13.63 11.54 -11.59
CA GLY A 344 14.46 12.34 -12.48
C GLY A 344 15.95 12.09 -12.27
N ILE A 345 16.37 11.92 -11.01
CA ILE A 345 17.76 11.62 -10.65
C ILE A 345 18.12 10.21 -11.11
N ALA A 346 17.34 9.19 -10.71
CA ALA A 346 17.58 7.80 -11.10
C ALA A 346 17.61 7.60 -12.62
N PHE A 347 16.72 8.28 -13.36
CA PHE A 347 16.67 8.19 -14.83
C PHE A 347 17.93 8.77 -15.50
N ASN A 348 18.55 9.79 -14.91
CA ASN A 348 19.74 10.44 -15.43
C ASN A 348 21.03 9.69 -15.08
N MET A 349 21.01 8.78 -14.10
CA MET A 349 22.14 7.91 -13.78
C MET A 349 22.34 6.88 -14.89
N GLN A 350 23.20 7.19 -15.86
CA GLN A 350 23.51 6.33 -17.00
C GLN A 350 24.48 5.21 -16.60
N ILE A 351 23.99 4.17 -15.94
CA ILE A 351 24.81 3.00 -15.60
C ILE A 351 24.85 2.04 -16.80
N LEU A 352 26.04 1.88 -17.39
CA LEU A 352 26.30 0.98 -18.51
C LEU A 352 25.74 -0.43 -18.19
N ASN A 353 24.98 -1.00 -19.13
CA ASN A 353 24.33 -2.32 -19.08
C ASN A 353 23.02 -2.47 -18.27
N GLN A 354 22.56 -1.47 -17.50
CA GLN A 354 21.27 -1.56 -16.74
C GLN A 354 20.16 -0.66 -17.28
N ASN A 355 20.45 0.19 -18.29
CA ASN A 355 19.55 1.23 -18.78
C ASN A 355 18.16 0.76 -19.22
N TRP A 356 18.01 -0.43 -19.79
CA TRP A 356 16.69 -0.91 -20.25
C TRP A 356 15.81 -1.39 -19.07
N GLN A 357 16.38 -2.20 -18.16
CA GLN A 357 15.65 -2.75 -17.00
C GLN A 357 15.23 -1.63 -16.06
N LEU A 358 16.15 -0.69 -15.81
CA LEU A 358 15.89 0.52 -15.03
C LEU A 358 14.70 1.31 -15.58
N ARG A 359 14.71 1.57 -16.91
CA ARG A 359 13.60 2.29 -17.56
C ARG A 359 12.28 1.57 -17.44
N GLN A 360 12.25 0.25 -17.60
CA GLN A 360 11.03 -0.53 -17.42
C GLN A 360 10.51 -0.45 -15.98
N GLU A 361 11.38 -0.61 -14.98
CA GLU A 361 10.96 -0.51 -13.58
C GLU A 361 10.39 0.88 -13.25
N LEU A 362 11.09 1.94 -13.67
CA LEU A 362 10.65 3.32 -13.51
C LEU A 362 9.32 3.61 -14.24
N MET A 363 9.13 3.10 -15.45
CA MET A 363 7.88 3.25 -16.22
C MET A 363 6.72 2.50 -15.55
N ASN A 364 6.97 1.29 -15.05
CA ASN A 364 5.95 0.51 -14.32
C ASN A 364 5.51 1.26 -13.05
N MET A 365 6.47 1.79 -12.29
CA MET A 365 6.19 2.61 -11.10
C MET A 365 5.40 3.88 -11.45
N GLN A 366 5.74 4.56 -12.55
CA GLN A 366 5.00 5.72 -13.04
C GLN A 366 3.56 5.37 -13.42
N GLY A 367 3.33 4.21 -14.06
CA GLY A 367 1.99 3.71 -14.34
C GLY A 367 1.19 3.45 -13.07
N THR A 368 1.81 2.82 -12.06
CA THR A 368 1.16 2.52 -10.77
C THR A 368 0.74 3.79 -10.02
N ILE A 369 1.63 4.78 -9.88
CA ILE A 369 1.32 6.01 -9.13
C ILE A 369 0.32 6.92 -9.88
N ALA A 370 0.22 6.79 -11.20
CA ALA A 370 -0.80 7.46 -12.01
C ALA A 370 -2.19 6.81 -11.87
N ALA A 371 -2.25 5.47 -11.79
CA ALA A 371 -3.50 4.72 -11.63
C ALA A 371 -4.18 4.92 -10.26
N GLY A 372 -3.49 5.47 -9.27
CA GLY A 372 -4.10 5.85 -7.98
C GLY A 372 -5.13 6.99 -8.06
N ASP A 373 -5.29 7.65 -9.21
CA ASP A 373 -6.25 8.77 -9.42
C ASP A 373 -7.61 8.36 -10.04
N SER A 374 -7.77 7.12 -10.49
CA SER A 374 -9.01 6.61 -11.12
C SER A 374 -9.81 5.75 -10.16
#